data_AF-Q9EU44-F1
#
_entry.id   AF-Q9EU44-F1
#
_cell.length_a   1.000
_cell.length_b   1.000
_cell.length_c   1.000
_cell.angle_alpha   90.00
_cell.angle_beta   90.00
_cell.angle_gamma   90.00
#
_symmetry.space_group_name_H-M   'P 1'
#
loop_
_entity.id
_entity.type
_entity.pdbx_description
1 polymer ?
#
loop_
_entity_poly.entity_id
_entity_poly.type
_entity_poly.pdbx_seq_one_letter_code
_entity_poly.pdbx_strand_id
1 'polypeptide(L)'
;TLLRTMNLLEVPTKGQIRFEGIDITDKKNDIFSMREKMGMVFQQFNLFPNMTILENITLSPIKTKGMAKAEADKTALSLLDKVGLSEKTKAYPASLSGGQQQRIAIARGLAMDPDVLLFDEPTSALDPEMVGEVLAVMQDLAKSGMTMVI
;
A
#
# COMPACT_ATOMS: atom_id res chain seq x y z
N THR A 1 -6.70 15.42 3.43
CA THR A 1 -5.59 16.40 3.50
C THR A 1 -4.52 16.03 4.50
N LEU A 2 -4.83 15.85 5.80
CA LEU A 2 -3.82 15.52 6.83
C LEU A 2 -3.01 14.27 6.48
N LEU A 3 -3.67 13.16 6.16
CA LEU A 3 -3.02 11.89 5.85
C LEU A 3 -2.07 11.99 4.65
N ARG A 4 -2.49 12.70 3.59
CA ARG A 4 -1.65 12.99 2.40
C ARG A 4 -0.48 13.94 2.69
N THR A 5 -0.55 14.75 3.74
CA THR A 5 0.63 15.53 4.18
C THR A 5 1.68 14.67 4.88
N MET A 6 1.29 13.56 5.53
CA MET A 6 2.22 12.71 6.31
C MET A 6 3.31 12.06 5.45
N ASN A 7 3.05 11.82 4.16
CA ASN A 7 4.01 11.32 3.19
C ASN A 7 4.36 12.36 2.08
N LEU A 8 4.01 13.63 2.32
CA LEU A 8 4.18 14.76 1.40
C LEU A 8 3.59 14.55 0.00
N LEU A 9 2.48 13.82 -0.12
CA LEU A 9 1.63 13.91 -1.30
C LEU A 9 0.92 15.27 -1.38
N GLU A 10 0.77 15.94 -0.24
CA GLU A 10 0.37 17.34 -0.11
C GLU A 10 1.43 18.09 0.71
N VAL A 11 1.78 19.32 0.29
CA VAL A 11 2.81 20.12 0.99
C VAL A 11 2.13 21.02 2.02
N PRO A 12 2.50 20.96 3.31
CA PRO A 12 1.92 21.83 4.32
C PRO A 12 2.31 23.30 4.08
N THR A 13 1.39 24.23 4.33
CA THR A 13 1.68 25.67 4.19
C THR A 13 2.67 26.18 5.24
N LYS A 14 2.60 25.63 6.46
CA LYS A 14 3.49 25.92 7.59
C LYS A 14 3.62 24.67 8.47
N GLY A 15 4.67 24.65 9.29
CA GLY A 15 4.97 23.54 10.18
C GLY A 15 6.02 22.60 9.61
N GLN A 16 6.34 21.56 10.38
CA GLN A 16 7.33 20.54 10.05
C GLN A 16 6.68 19.17 10.25
N ILE A 17 7.07 18.20 9.43
CA ILE A 17 6.63 16.81 9.55
C ILE A 17 7.88 15.98 9.76
N ARG A 18 7.94 15.23 10.86
CA ARG A 18 9.08 14.39 11.17
C ARG A 18 8.70 12.92 11.12
N PHE A 19 9.48 12.14 10.38
CA PHE A 19 9.36 10.70 10.33
C PHE A 19 10.71 10.10 10.73
N GLU A 20 10.70 9.21 11.72
CA GLU A 20 11.92 8.62 12.30
C GLU A 20 12.99 9.66 12.71
N GLY A 21 12.53 10.84 13.18
CA GLY A 21 13.39 11.95 13.57
C GLY A 21 13.89 12.83 12.41
N ILE A 22 13.65 12.45 11.15
CA ILE A 22 14.03 13.20 9.96
C ILE A 22 12.89 14.14 9.58
N ASP A 23 13.19 15.42 9.36
CA ASP A 23 12.23 16.40 8.84
C ASP A 23 12.01 16.18 7.34
N ILE A 24 10.89 15.56 6.98
CA ILE A 24 10.58 15.29 5.58
C ILE A 24 10.22 16.56 4.80
N THR A 25 9.86 17.65 5.49
CA THR A 25 9.52 18.94 4.85
C THR A 25 10.75 19.72 4.39
N ASP A 26 11.94 19.39 4.90
CA ASP A 26 13.19 19.97 4.43
C ASP A 26 13.59 19.33 3.08
N LYS A 27 13.70 20.16 2.04
CA LYS A 27 14.09 19.76 0.67
C LYS A 27 15.49 19.15 0.59
N LYS A 28 16.31 19.28 1.63
CA LYS A 28 17.63 18.64 1.71
C LYS A 28 17.55 17.13 1.96
N ASN A 29 16.44 16.64 2.51
CA ASN A 29 16.25 15.22 2.81
C ASN A 29 15.61 14.49 1.63
N ASP A 30 15.99 13.22 1.45
CA ASP A 30 15.44 12.39 0.38
C ASP A 30 14.05 11.86 0.75
N ILE A 31 13.03 12.53 0.24
CA ILE A 31 11.64 12.13 0.42
C ILE A 31 11.32 10.77 -0.21
N PHE A 32 12.01 10.35 -1.26
CA PHE A 32 11.72 9.07 -1.91
C PHE A 32 12.13 7.91 -1.02
N SER A 33 13.32 7.98 -0.42
CA SER A 33 13.77 7.00 0.58
C SER A 33 12.82 6.92 1.78
N MET A 34 12.29 8.05 2.24
CA MET A 34 11.30 8.05 3.33
C MET A 34 9.95 7.44 2.92
N ARG A 35 9.51 7.67 1.67
CA ARG A 35 8.26 7.08 1.15
C ARG A 35 8.35 5.56 0.97
N GLU A 36 9.54 5.00 0.78
CA GLU A 36 9.71 3.54 0.76
C GLU A 36 9.28 2.88 2.07
N LYS A 37 9.42 3.62 3.18
CA LYS A 37 9.02 3.20 4.53
C LYS A 37 7.58 3.55 4.88
N MET A 38 6.85 4.23 3.98
CA MET A 38 5.46 4.65 4.18
C MET A 38 4.57 4.06 3.10
N GLY A 39 3.78 3.04 3.46
CA GLY A 39 2.76 2.51 2.56
C GLY A 39 1.55 3.45 2.52
N MET A 40 0.96 3.62 1.34
CA MET A 40 -0.27 4.40 1.14
C MET A 40 -1.31 3.55 0.41
N VAL A 41 -2.49 3.41 1.00
CA VAL A 41 -3.66 2.77 0.43
C VAL A 41 -4.71 3.84 0.17
N PHE A 42 -5.07 4.03 -1.09
CA PHE A 42 -5.98 5.09 -1.52
C PHE A 42 -7.43 4.62 -1.56
N GLN A 43 -8.36 5.58 -1.56
CA GLN A 43 -9.80 5.33 -1.74
C GLN A 43 -10.09 4.70 -3.11
N GLN A 44 -9.44 5.22 -4.16
CA GLN A 44 -9.41 4.59 -5.48
C GLN A 44 -8.19 3.66 -5.52
N PHE A 45 -8.40 2.37 -5.80
CA PHE A 45 -7.40 1.29 -5.68
C PHE A 45 -6.04 1.60 -6.35
N ASN A 46 -6.04 2.48 -7.36
CA ASN A 46 -4.87 2.97 -8.07
C ASN A 46 -3.94 1.84 -8.54
N LEU A 47 -4.52 0.69 -8.93
CA LEU A 47 -3.80 -0.43 -9.51
C LEU A 47 -3.40 -0.09 -10.96
N PHE A 48 -2.27 -0.61 -11.40
CA PHE A 48 -1.80 -0.46 -12.79
C PHE A 48 -2.64 -1.36 -13.70
N PRO A 49 -3.50 -0.80 -14.57
CA PRO A 49 -4.50 -1.58 -15.31
C PRO A 49 -3.87 -2.46 -16.41
N ASN A 50 -2.67 -2.10 -16.86
CA ASN A 50 -1.90 -2.78 -17.89
C ASN A 50 -0.94 -3.83 -17.33
N MET A 51 -1.02 -4.14 -16.04
CA MET A 51 -0.19 -5.13 -15.36
C MET A 51 -1.07 -6.18 -14.68
N THR A 52 -0.57 -7.41 -14.60
CA THR A 52 -1.17 -8.46 -13.77
C THR A 52 -1.09 -8.10 -12.29
N ILE A 53 -1.84 -8.82 -11.44
CA ILE A 53 -1.79 -8.62 -9.99
C ILE A 53 -0.40 -8.90 -9.43
N LEU A 54 0.26 -9.97 -9.89
CA LEU A 54 1.63 -10.27 -9.48
C LEU A 54 2.58 -9.12 -9.84
N GLU A 55 2.50 -8.59 -11.06
CA GLU A 55 3.32 -7.46 -11.50
C GLU A 55 3.02 -6.17 -10.73
N ASN A 56 1.75 -5.93 -10.38
CA ASN A 56 1.35 -4.79 -9.56
C ASN A 56 2.05 -4.79 -8.19
N ILE A 57 2.21 -5.96 -7.58
CA ILE A 57 2.80 -6.13 -6.25
C ILE A 57 4.34 -6.12 -6.34
N THR A 58 4.94 -6.72 -7.37
CA THR A 58 6.40 -6.88 -7.49
C THR A 58 7.11 -5.69 -8.14
N LEU A 59 6.39 -4.78 -8.80
CA LEU A 59 6.97 -3.64 -9.52
C LEU A 59 7.89 -2.79 -8.62
N SER A 60 7.37 -2.28 -7.50
CA SER A 60 8.13 -1.39 -6.62
C SER A 60 9.29 -2.09 -5.91
N PRO A 61 9.13 -3.30 -5.33
CA PRO A 61 10.27 -4.05 -4.78
C PRO A 61 11.43 -4.24 -5.75
N ILE A 62 11.13 -4.56 -7.02
CA ILE A 62 12.16 -4.77 -8.05
C ILE A 62 12.78 -3.45 -8.49
N LYS A 63 11.96 -2.43 -8.80
CA LYS A 63 12.44 -1.18 -9.40
C LYS A 63 13.05 -0.21 -8.39
N THR A 64 12.53 -0.19 -7.17
CA THR A 64 12.93 0.77 -6.13
C THR A 64 13.95 0.14 -5.19
N LYS A 65 13.69 -1.06 -4.65
CA LYS A 65 14.63 -1.74 -3.74
C LYS A 65 15.69 -2.60 -4.44
N GLY A 66 15.60 -2.79 -5.76
CA GLY A 66 16.52 -3.66 -6.50
C GLY A 66 16.39 -5.15 -6.15
N MET A 67 15.25 -5.57 -5.59
CA MET A 67 15.00 -6.94 -5.16
C MET A 67 15.05 -7.90 -6.36
N ALA A 68 15.64 -9.08 -6.19
CA ALA A 68 15.65 -10.10 -7.22
C ALA A 68 14.22 -10.56 -7.54
N LYS A 69 13.90 -10.78 -8.82
CA LYS A 69 12.55 -11.15 -9.25
C LYS A 69 11.99 -12.36 -8.49
N ALA A 70 12.79 -13.40 -8.29
CA ALA A 70 12.36 -14.60 -7.58
C ALA A 70 11.99 -14.34 -6.10
N GLU A 71 12.69 -13.42 -5.45
CA GLU A 71 12.39 -13.00 -4.08
C GLU A 71 11.14 -12.13 -4.03
N ALA A 72 11.00 -11.18 -4.96
CA ALA A 72 9.81 -10.35 -5.09
C ALA A 72 8.55 -11.20 -5.35
N ASP A 73 8.65 -12.18 -6.26
CA ASP A 73 7.54 -13.10 -6.56
C ASP A 73 7.15 -13.90 -5.30
N LYS A 74 8.12 -14.40 -4.52
CA LYS A 74 7.86 -15.12 -3.26
C LYS A 74 7.15 -14.23 -2.23
N THR A 75 7.62 -12.99 -2.06
CA THR A 75 6.99 -12.02 -1.16
C THR A 75 5.57 -11.69 -1.61
N ALA A 76 5.37 -11.44 -2.91
CA ALA A 76 4.06 -11.16 -3.46
C ALA A 76 3.07 -12.32 -3.27
N LEU A 77 3.50 -13.57 -3.47
CA LEU A 77 2.67 -14.75 -3.24
C LEU A 77 2.26 -14.88 -1.77
N SER A 78 3.17 -14.64 -0.84
CA SER A 78 2.87 -14.62 0.60
C SER A 78 1.87 -13.53 0.98
N LEU A 79 2.00 -12.34 0.39
CA LEU A 79 1.07 -11.23 0.62
C LEU A 79 -0.31 -11.50 0.01
N LEU A 80 -0.37 -12.12 -1.17
CA LEU A 80 -1.62 -12.56 -1.79
C LEU A 80 -2.35 -13.58 -0.93
N ASP A 81 -1.63 -14.49 -0.29
CA ASP A 81 -2.19 -15.46 0.64
C ASP A 81 -2.76 -14.79 1.88
N LYS A 82 -2.02 -13.85 2.47
CA LYS A 82 -2.49 -13.05 3.61
C LYS A 82 -3.78 -12.27 3.33
N VAL A 83 -3.97 -11.79 2.09
CA VAL A 83 -5.19 -11.07 1.70
C VAL A 83 -6.25 -11.98 1.05
N GLY A 84 -6.02 -13.31 1.00
CA GLY A 84 -6.96 -14.30 0.49
C GLY A 84 -7.24 -14.20 -1.01
N LEU A 85 -6.20 -13.96 -1.82
CA LEU A 85 -6.26 -13.80 -3.29
C LEU A 85 -5.12 -14.55 -4.02
N SER A 86 -4.63 -15.65 -3.45
CA SER A 86 -3.53 -16.47 -3.99
C SER A 86 -3.76 -16.95 -5.43
N GLU A 87 -5.00 -17.17 -5.84
CA GLU A 87 -5.38 -17.62 -7.17
C GLU A 87 -5.43 -16.50 -8.23
N LYS A 88 -5.35 -15.23 -7.82
CA LYS A 88 -5.51 -14.06 -8.70
C LYS A 88 -4.20 -13.51 -9.28
N THR A 89 -3.08 -14.20 -9.09
CA THR A 89 -1.74 -13.75 -9.52
C THR A 89 -1.67 -13.25 -10.97
N LYS A 90 -2.29 -13.98 -11.91
CA LYS A 90 -2.29 -13.66 -13.36
C LYS A 90 -3.48 -12.81 -13.82
N ALA A 91 -4.40 -12.48 -12.91
CA ALA A 91 -5.54 -11.65 -13.24
C ALA A 91 -5.11 -10.20 -13.50
N TYR A 92 -5.96 -9.44 -14.18
CA TYR A 92 -5.80 -7.99 -14.34
C TYR A 92 -6.79 -7.25 -13.44
N PRO A 93 -6.50 -6.01 -12.99
CA PRO A 93 -7.38 -5.25 -12.09
C PRO A 93 -8.84 -5.15 -12.56
N ALA A 94 -9.06 -5.00 -13.87
CA ALA A 94 -10.40 -4.90 -14.45
C ALA A 94 -11.28 -6.14 -14.26
N SER A 95 -10.69 -7.30 -13.91
CA SER A 95 -11.41 -8.56 -13.68
C SER A 95 -11.75 -8.82 -12.20
N LEU A 96 -11.44 -7.88 -11.31
CA LEU A 96 -11.61 -8.00 -9.86
C LEU A 96 -12.75 -7.12 -9.34
N SER A 97 -13.45 -7.59 -8.30
CA SER A 97 -14.41 -6.76 -7.56
C SER A 97 -13.69 -5.61 -6.83
N GLY A 98 -14.42 -4.56 -6.45
CA GLY A 98 -13.82 -3.44 -5.69
C GLY A 98 -13.11 -3.90 -4.41
N GLY A 99 -13.75 -4.80 -3.64
CA GLY A 99 -13.14 -5.36 -2.42
C GLY A 99 -11.86 -6.15 -2.71
N GLN A 100 -11.83 -6.91 -3.80
CA GLN A 100 -10.62 -7.61 -4.24
C GLN A 100 -9.52 -6.62 -4.66
N GLN A 101 -9.86 -5.60 -5.44
CA GLN A 101 -8.90 -4.57 -5.86
C GLN A 101 -8.29 -3.86 -4.64
N GLN A 102 -9.09 -3.59 -3.61
CA GLN A 102 -8.59 -2.95 -2.39
C GLN A 102 -7.67 -3.87 -1.58
N ARG A 103 -8.01 -5.15 -1.45
CA ARG A 103 -7.13 -6.15 -0.84
C ARG A 103 -5.80 -6.27 -1.58
N ILE A 104 -5.80 -6.18 -2.91
CA ILE A 104 -4.57 -6.10 -3.71
C ILE A 104 -3.80 -4.79 -3.46
N ALA A 105 -4.50 -3.64 -3.34
CA ALA A 105 -3.85 -2.37 -3.03
C ALA A 105 -3.13 -2.41 -1.67
N ILE A 106 -3.73 -3.07 -0.67
CA ILE A 106 -3.10 -3.33 0.63
C ILE A 106 -1.86 -4.22 0.47
N ALA A 107 -1.98 -5.34 -0.24
CA ALA A 107 -0.84 -6.23 -0.51
C ALA A 107 0.31 -5.51 -1.22
N ARG A 108 0.01 -4.65 -2.19
CA ARG A 108 1.01 -3.82 -2.88
C ARG A 108 1.68 -2.82 -1.93
N GLY A 109 0.93 -2.18 -1.03
CA GLY A 109 1.49 -1.30 0.00
C GLY A 109 2.44 -2.03 0.94
N LEU A 110 2.10 -3.27 1.32
CA LEU A 110 2.91 -4.14 2.18
C LEU A 110 4.15 -4.72 1.49
N ALA A 111 4.16 -4.84 0.17
CA ALA A 111 5.29 -5.42 -0.57
C ALA A 111 6.58 -4.59 -0.44
N MET A 112 6.44 -3.30 -0.14
CA MET A 112 7.55 -2.42 0.17
C MET A 112 8.02 -2.52 1.62
N ASP A 113 7.47 -3.44 2.42
CA ASP A 113 7.81 -3.63 3.84
C ASP A 113 7.90 -2.29 4.61
N PRO A 114 6.79 -1.52 4.67
CA PRO A 114 6.80 -0.19 5.28
C PRO A 114 6.70 -0.26 6.81
N ASP A 115 7.22 0.77 7.48
CA ASP A 115 7.10 0.93 8.94
C ASP A 115 5.71 1.46 9.34
N VAL A 116 5.02 2.14 8.42
CA VAL A 116 3.66 2.67 8.60
C VAL A 116 2.81 2.50 7.36
N LEU A 117 1.54 2.14 7.54
CA LEU A 117 0.52 2.14 6.51
C LEU A 117 -0.49 3.28 6.73
N LEU A 118 -0.68 4.09 5.70
CA LEU A 118 -1.64 5.19 5.65
C LEU A 118 -2.84 4.76 4.80
N PHE A 119 -4.04 4.84 5.35
CA PHE A 119 -5.29 4.47 4.67
C PHE A 119 -6.15 5.71 4.43
N ASP A 120 -6.32 6.11 3.18
CA ASP A 120 -7.18 7.23 2.79
C ASP A 120 -8.54 6.68 2.36
N GLU A 121 -9.50 6.67 3.30
CA GLU A 121 -10.88 6.21 3.06
C GLU A 121 -10.98 4.83 2.36
N PRO A 122 -10.40 3.76 2.96
CA PRO A 122 -10.17 2.52 2.22
C PRO A 122 -11.43 1.73 1.89
N THR A 123 -12.61 2.11 2.41
CA THR A 123 -13.87 1.40 2.21
C THR A 123 -14.96 2.26 1.57
N SER A 124 -14.75 3.59 1.43
CA SER A 124 -15.79 4.52 0.97
C SER A 124 -16.25 4.28 -0.48
N ALA A 125 -15.40 3.67 -1.31
CA ALA A 125 -15.71 3.37 -2.72
C ALA A 125 -16.23 1.94 -2.94
N LEU A 126 -16.57 1.22 -1.86
CA LEU A 126 -16.98 -0.19 -1.92
C LEU A 126 -18.47 -0.35 -1.66
N ASP A 127 -19.07 -1.35 -2.32
CA ASP A 127 -20.40 -1.82 -1.98
C ASP A 127 -20.43 -2.35 -0.53
N PRO A 128 -21.54 -2.15 0.22
CA PRO A 128 -21.62 -2.53 1.64
C PRO A 128 -21.23 -3.99 1.94
N GLU A 129 -21.54 -4.90 1.02
CA GLU A 129 -21.24 -6.34 1.13
C GLU A 129 -19.73 -6.64 1.12
N MET A 130 -18.93 -5.79 0.46
CA MET A 130 -17.48 -5.98 0.28
C MET A 130 -16.64 -5.32 1.38
N VAL A 131 -17.24 -4.42 2.17
CA VAL A 131 -16.55 -3.65 3.23
C VAL A 131 -15.96 -4.58 4.29
N GLY A 132 -16.69 -5.64 4.67
CA GLY A 132 -16.28 -6.57 5.71
C GLY A 132 -14.96 -7.28 5.40
N GLU A 133 -14.74 -7.66 4.13
CA GLU A 133 -13.52 -8.36 3.71
C GLU A 133 -12.27 -7.48 3.82
N VAL A 134 -12.41 -6.18 3.51
CA VAL A 134 -11.29 -5.22 3.60
C VAL A 134 -10.98 -4.90 5.06
N LEU A 135 -12.02 -4.68 5.88
CA LEU A 135 -11.86 -4.42 7.31
C LEU A 135 -11.21 -5.60 8.04
N ALA A 136 -11.52 -6.84 7.66
CA ALA A 136 -10.88 -8.03 8.24
C ALA A 136 -9.36 -8.03 8.03
N VAL A 137 -8.90 -7.74 6.80
CA VAL A 137 -7.47 -7.61 6.49
C VAL A 137 -6.82 -6.51 7.32
N MET A 138 -7.47 -5.34 7.43
CA MET A 138 -6.96 -4.22 8.23
C MET A 138 -6.84 -4.58 9.72
N GLN A 139 -7.81 -5.30 10.28
CA GLN A 139 -7.78 -5.76 11.67
C GLN A 139 -6.64 -6.75 11.91
N ASP A 140 -6.37 -7.64 10.98
CA ASP A 140 -5.28 -8.61 11.12
C ASP A 140 -3.90 -7.93 11.03
N LEU A 141 -3.76 -6.90 10.20
CA LEU A 141 -2.57 -6.05 10.20
C LEU A 141 -2.37 -5.35 11.55
N ALA A 142 -3.43 -4.76 12.12
CA ALA A 142 -3.36 -4.12 13.42
C ALA A 142 -2.95 -5.11 14.53
N LYS A 143 -3.51 -6.33 14.53
CA LYS A 143 -3.13 -7.39 15.50
C LYS A 143 -1.68 -7.84 15.35
N SER A 144 -1.12 -7.76 14.14
CA SER A 144 0.29 -8.09 13.87
C SER A 144 1.28 -7.01 14.37
N GLY A 145 0.78 -5.86 14.84
CA GLY A 145 1.59 -4.76 15.35
C GLY A 145 1.99 -3.72 14.30
N MET A 146 1.36 -3.74 13.11
CA MET A 146 1.58 -2.73 12.08
C MET A 146 1.12 -1.35 12.55
N THR A 147 1.96 -0.32 12.40
CA THR A 147 1.56 1.07 12.64
C THR A 147 0.62 1.49 11.51
N MET A 148 -0.59 1.91 11.87
CA MET A 148 -1.62 2.28 10.90
C MET A 148 -2.19 3.65 11.23
N VAL A 149 -2.41 4.47 10.21
CA VAL A 149 -3.20 5.70 10.28
C VAL A 149 -4.38 5.53 9.31
N ILE A 150 -5.60 5.68 9.82
CA ILE A 150 -6.86 5.52 9.09
C ILE A 150 -7.68 6.78 9.29
#